data_AF-A0A060Y6Z4-F1
#
_entry.id   AF-A0A060Y6Z4-F1
#
_cell.length_a   1.000
_cell.length_b   1.000
_cell.length_c   1.000
_cell.angle_alpha   90.00
_cell.angle_beta   90.00
_cell.angle_gamma   90.00
#
_symmetry.space_group_name_H-M   'P 1'
#
loop_
_entity.id
_entity.type
_entity.pdbx_description
1 polymer ?
#
loop_
_entity_poly.entity_id
_entity_poly.type
_entity_poly.pdbx_seq_one_letter_code
_entity_poly.pdbx_strand_id
1 'polypeptide(L)'
;MFGLGLWLRFSSETRGFFDIDLNTQQFVIGVSVLIALGAVILLVAVFGDYGACNENMNGLAVFSCLLAILAVVEIAAGVFAYMRSDEVGEQLAKFYMTVYAQYVDKGDPGLAVTLSMFHNLLHCCGLIGALDILVKKTCPETGIWETLTLPACPTVILNLFESKAPLVMGLFLGTAAMLITALVCCSILMKQIKKSHLSAPMY
;
A
#
# COMPACT_ATOMS: atom_id res chain seq x y z
N MET A 1 8.04 2.54 -1.58
CA MET A 1 7.45 1.19 -1.52
C MET A 1 8.33 0.14 -2.17
N PHE A 2 8.66 0.26 -3.47
CA PHE A 2 9.53 -0.69 -4.17
C PHE A 2 10.87 -0.94 -3.48
N GLY A 3 11.58 0.13 -3.10
CA GLY A 3 12.86 0.03 -2.38
C GLY A 3 12.74 -0.64 -1.00
N LEU A 4 11.64 -0.39 -0.27
CA LEU A 4 11.38 -1.06 1.02
C LEU A 4 11.12 -2.55 0.80
N GLY A 5 10.34 -2.92 -0.22
CA GLY A 5 10.11 -4.33 -0.57
C GLY A 5 11.37 -5.06 -1.00
N LEU A 6 12.22 -4.44 -1.82
CA LEU A 6 13.52 -5.00 -2.18
C LEU A 6 14.44 -5.14 -0.97
N TRP A 7 14.48 -4.14 -0.08
CA TRP A 7 15.25 -4.21 1.16
C TRP A 7 14.80 -5.38 2.04
N LEU A 8 13.49 -5.52 2.27
CA LEU A 8 12.92 -6.65 3.03
C LEU A 8 13.20 -8.00 2.37
N ARG A 9 13.35 -8.05 1.04
CA ARG A 9 13.65 -9.29 0.32
C ARG A 9 15.13 -9.68 0.32
N PHE A 10 16.02 -8.69 0.31
CA PHE A 10 17.46 -8.87 0.08
C PHE A 10 18.34 -8.57 1.29
N SER A 11 17.80 -8.02 2.38
CA SER A 11 18.55 -7.86 3.62
C SER A 11 19.13 -9.21 4.07
N SER A 12 20.39 -9.20 4.50
CA SER A 12 21.14 -10.40 4.93
C SER A 12 20.41 -11.17 6.02
N GLU A 13 19.71 -10.42 6.89
CA GLU A 13 18.95 -10.94 8.03
C GLU A 13 17.70 -11.71 7.58
N THR A 14 17.11 -11.36 6.43
CA THR A 14 15.81 -11.88 5.95
C THR A 14 15.94 -13.02 4.93
N ARG A 15 17.15 -13.28 4.42
CA ARG A 15 17.42 -14.33 3.41
C ARG A 15 17.06 -15.75 3.87
N GLY A 16 17.34 -16.09 5.14
CA GLY A 16 17.05 -17.44 5.69
C GLY A 16 15.56 -17.76 5.80
N PHE A 17 14.67 -16.75 5.76
CA PHE A 17 13.22 -16.95 5.86
C PHE A 17 12.56 -17.36 4.55
N PHE A 18 13.06 -16.89 3.41
CA PHE A 18 12.54 -17.28 2.10
C PHE A 18 12.95 -18.72 1.71
N ASP A 19 13.96 -19.28 2.38
CA ASP A 19 14.55 -20.58 2.05
C ASP A 19 14.01 -21.73 2.94
N ILE A 20 13.42 -21.43 4.11
CA ILE A 20 12.93 -22.45 5.07
C ILE A 20 11.57 -22.05 5.69
N ASP A 21 10.61 -22.97 5.54
CA ASP A 21 9.34 -23.16 6.27
C ASP A 21 8.04 -22.42 5.88
N LEU A 22 6.93 -23.15 6.08
CA LEU A 22 5.54 -22.89 5.68
C LEU A 22 4.86 -21.75 6.47
N ASN A 23 5.42 -21.33 7.60
CA ASN A 23 4.94 -20.15 8.36
C ASN A 23 5.39 -18.81 7.74
N THR A 24 6.32 -18.84 6.79
CA THR A 24 6.81 -17.67 6.05
C THR A 24 5.89 -17.26 4.89
N GLN A 25 4.89 -18.08 4.55
CA GLN A 25 4.01 -17.82 3.40
C GLN A 25 3.34 -16.44 3.46
N GLN A 26 2.80 -16.04 4.61
CA GLN A 26 2.10 -14.74 4.71
C GLN A 26 3.05 -13.55 4.65
N PHE A 27 4.25 -13.67 5.24
CA PHE A 27 5.27 -12.63 5.12
C PHE A 27 5.81 -12.52 3.70
N VAL A 28 6.08 -13.65 3.05
CA VAL A 28 6.50 -13.74 1.64
C VAL A 28 5.45 -13.12 0.73
N ILE A 29 4.18 -13.46 0.92
CA ILE A 29 3.06 -12.90 0.16
C ILE A 29 3.02 -11.38 0.36
N GLY A 30 3.08 -10.89 1.60
CA GLY A 30 3.04 -9.45 1.87
C GLY A 30 4.21 -8.68 1.27
N VAL A 31 5.44 -9.19 1.37
CA VAL A 31 6.62 -8.57 0.75
C VAL A 31 6.54 -8.60 -0.77
N SER A 32 6.09 -9.71 -1.36
CA SER A 32 5.87 -9.83 -2.81
C SER A 32 4.82 -8.84 -3.32
N VAL A 33 3.71 -8.68 -2.60
CA VAL A 33 2.67 -7.68 -2.91
C VAL A 33 3.24 -6.27 -2.81
N LEU A 34 4.04 -5.96 -1.78
CA LEU A 34 4.68 -4.66 -1.62
C LEU A 34 5.63 -4.33 -2.78
N ILE A 35 6.41 -5.30 -3.25
CA ILE A 35 7.29 -5.15 -4.42
C ILE A 35 6.46 -4.93 -5.69
N ALA A 36 5.42 -5.76 -5.92
CA ALA A 36 4.57 -5.66 -7.09
C ALA A 36 3.85 -4.31 -7.18
N LEU A 37 3.20 -3.88 -6.10
CA LEU A 37 2.55 -2.57 -6.01
C LEU A 37 3.56 -1.43 -6.20
N GLY A 38 4.73 -1.54 -5.57
CA GLY A 38 5.81 -0.57 -5.74
C GLY A 38 6.29 -0.43 -7.18
N ALA A 39 6.44 -1.54 -7.89
CA ALA A 39 6.84 -1.55 -9.29
C ALA A 39 5.77 -0.93 -10.20
N VAL A 40 4.49 -1.24 -9.97
CA VAL A 40 3.38 -0.67 -10.73
C VAL A 40 3.30 0.85 -10.57
N ILE A 41 3.43 1.36 -9.33
CA ILE A 41 3.45 2.80 -9.06
C ILE A 41 4.62 3.49 -9.79
N LEU A 42 5.81 2.86 -9.79
CA LEU A 42 6.97 3.39 -10.52
C LEU A 42 6.73 3.43 -12.03
N LEU A 43 6.16 2.38 -12.62
CA LEU A 43 5.84 2.36 -14.05
C LEU A 43 4.84 3.45 -14.41
N VAL A 44 3.76 3.57 -13.64
CA VAL A 44 2.74 4.62 -13.82
C VAL A 44 3.38 6.01 -13.72
N ALA A 45 4.25 6.26 -12.74
CA ALA A 45 4.94 7.53 -12.60
C ALA A 45 5.87 7.82 -13.79
N VAL A 46 6.67 6.85 -14.23
CA VAL A 46 7.60 7.02 -15.36
C VAL A 46 6.84 7.31 -16.66
N PHE A 47 5.80 6.55 -16.99
CA PHE A 47 5.02 6.79 -18.21
C PHE A 47 4.19 8.08 -18.15
N GLY A 48 3.70 8.44 -16.96
CA GLY A 48 2.98 9.70 -16.74
C GLY A 48 3.89 10.90 -16.97
N ASP A 49 5.07 10.91 -16.32
CA ASP A 49 6.03 12.00 -16.46
C ASP A 49 6.64 12.06 -17.86
N TYR A 50 7.06 10.92 -18.40
CA TYR A 50 7.60 10.84 -19.77
C TYR A 50 6.57 11.27 -20.82
N GLY A 51 5.31 10.86 -20.68
CA GLY A 51 4.22 11.23 -21.60
C GLY A 51 3.86 12.71 -21.53
N ALA A 52 3.86 13.30 -20.32
CA ALA A 52 3.55 14.70 -20.12
C ALA A 52 4.70 15.63 -20.55
N CYS A 53 5.94 15.33 -20.14
CA CYS A 53 7.10 16.18 -20.40
C CYS A 53 7.55 16.17 -21.86
N ASN A 54 7.48 15.01 -22.54
CA ASN A 54 7.91 14.90 -23.93
C ASN A 54 6.77 15.07 -24.95
N GLU A 55 5.57 15.45 -24.49
CA GLU A 55 4.34 15.52 -25.29
C GLU A 55 4.11 14.25 -26.15
N ASN A 56 4.53 13.08 -25.65
CA ASN A 56 4.52 11.85 -26.42
C ASN A 56 3.17 11.13 -26.28
N MET A 57 2.40 11.12 -27.37
CA MET A 57 1.08 10.48 -27.45
C MET A 57 1.10 9.01 -27.02
N ASN A 58 2.14 8.26 -27.39
CA ASN A 58 2.23 6.83 -27.07
C ASN A 58 2.48 6.60 -25.58
N GLY A 59 3.31 7.44 -24.94
CA GLY A 59 3.57 7.39 -23.50
C GLY A 59 2.31 7.71 -22.70
N LEU A 60 1.57 8.74 -23.12
CA LEU A 60 0.33 9.16 -22.46
C LEU A 60 -0.81 8.15 -22.67
N ALA A 61 -0.84 7.46 -23.82
CA ALA A 61 -1.78 6.36 -24.07
C ALA A 61 -1.50 5.13 -23.18
N VAL A 62 -0.23 4.75 -23.01
CA VAL A 62 0.17 3.67 -22.09
C VAL A 62 -0.19 4.04 -20.65
N PHE A 63 0.11 5.27 -20.22
CA PHE A 63 -0.28 5.76 -18.89
C PHE A 63 -1.80 5.68 -18.68
N SER A 64 -2.59 6.16 -19.64
CA SER A 64 -4.05 6.08 -19.59
C SER A 64 -4.56 4.63 -19.52
N CYS A 65 -3.98 3.72 -20.29
CA CYS A 65 -4.32 2.30 -20.24
C CYS A 65 -4.02 1.68 -18.86
N LEU A 66 -2.85 1.97 -18.29
CA LEU A 66 -2.46 1.50 -16.96
C LEU A 66 -3.43 2.02 -15.89
N LEU A 67 -3.80 3.31 -15.93
CA LEU A 67 -4.76 3.89 -14.99
C LEU A 67 -6.15 3.25 -15.12
N ALA A 68 -6.61 2.96 -16.33
CA ALA A 68 -7.89 2.30 -16.56
C ALA A 68 -7.90 0.87 -15.99
N ILE A 69 -6.83 0.11 -16.21
CA ILE A 69 -6.67 -1.23 -15.63
C ILE A 69 -6.66 -1.15 -14.11
N LEU A 70 -5.89 -0.21 -13.53
CA LEU A 70 -5.85 0.01 -12.09
C LEU A 70 -7.22 0.36 -11.51
N ALA A 71 -8.01 1.20 -12.19
CA ALA A 71 -9.35 1.55 -11.73
C ALA A 71 -10.27 0.32 -11.70
N VAL A 72 -10.22 -0.55 -12.71
CA VAL A 72 -11.03 -1.78 -12.74
C VAL A 72 -10.60 -2.74 -11.63
N VAL A 73 -9.28 -2.93 -11.44
CA VAL A 73 -8.75 -3.79 -10.38
C VAL A 73 -9.12 -3.25 -9.00
N GLU A 74 -9.01 -1.93 -8.78
CA GLU A 74 -9.35 -1.27 -7.51
C GLU A 74 -10.83 -1.46 -7.16
N ILE A 75 -11.73 -1.25 -8.13
CA ILE A 75 -13.17 -1.44 -7.92
C ILE A 75 -13.47 -2.92 -7.60
N ALA A 76 -12.87 -3.85 -8.35
CA ALA A 76 -13.04 -5.28 -8.10
C ALA A 76 -12.52 -5.70 -6.72
N ALA A 77 -11.34 -5.19 -6.33
CA ALA A 77 -10.74 -5.44 -5.03
C ALA A 77 -11.57 -4.84 -3.89
N GLY A 78 -12.09 -3.62 -4.04
CA GLY A 78 -12.97 -2.99 -3.07
C GLY A 78 -14.28 -3.75 -2.87
N VAL A 79 -14.91 -4.22 -3.96
CA VAL A 79 -16.11 -5.07 -3.88
C VAL A 79 -15.79 -6.40 -3.20
N PHE A 80 -14.68 -7.04 -3.57
CA PHE A 80 -14.26 -8.29 -2.93
C PHE A 80 -13.99 -8.12 -1.43
N ALA A 81 -13.27 -7.05 -1.05
CA ALA A 81 -12.99 -6.71 0.33
C ALA A 81 -14.25 -6.40 1.13
N TYR A 82 -15.26 -5.79 0.50
CA TYR A 82 -16.56 -5.55 1.11
C TYR A 82 -17.36 -6.84 1.35
N MET A 83 -17.40 -7.73 0.34
CA MET A 83 -18.14 -8.99 0.45
C MET A 83 -17.52 -9.97 1.45
N ARG A 84 -16.20 -9.88 1.68
CA ARG A 84 -15.42 -10.78 2.54
C ARG A 84 -14.64 -10.00 3.60
N SER A 85 -15.26 -8.97 4.18
CA SER A 85 -14.62 -8.08 5.15
C SER A 85 -14.01 -8.83 6.32
N ASP A 86 -14.70 -9.83 6.85
CA ASP A 86 -14.25 -10.60 8.03
C ASP A 86 -12.97 -11.40 7.71
N GLU A 87 -12.95 -12.08 6.57
CA GLU A 87 -11.81 -12.89 6.12
C GLU A 87 -10.59 -12.01 5.78
N VAL A 88 -10.83 -10.85 5.15
CA VAL A 88 -9.79 -9.87 4.84
C VAL A 88 -9.21 -9.27 6.11
N GLY A 89 -10.05 -8.93 7.09
CA GLY A 89 -9.62 -8.44 8.40
C GLY A 89 -8.76 -9.47 9.14
N GLU A 90 -9.18 -10.74 9.14
CA GLU A 90 -8.42 -11.82 9.78
C GLU A 90 -7.06 -12.06 9.09
N GLN A 91 -7.02 -12.06 7.77
CA GLN A 91 -5.77 -12.18 7.02
C GLN A 91 -4.83 -11.01 7.29
N LEU A 92 -5.35 -9.77 7.38
CA LEU A 92 -4.54 -8.60 7.69
C LEU A 92 -4.03 -8.63 9.13
N ALA A 93 -4.85 -9.06 10.09
CA ALA A 93 -4.44 -9.24 11.48
C ALA A 93 -3.33 -10.31 11.59
N LYS A 94 -3.47 -11.45 10.92
CA LYS A 94 -2.42 -12.48 10.88
C LYS A 94 -1.13 -11.96 10.24
N PHE A 95 -1.22 -11.22 9.14
CA PHE A 95 -0.05 -10.58 8.52
C PHE A 95 0.67 -9.66 9.51
N TYR A 96 -0.05 -8.79 10.21
CA TYR A 96 0.53 -7.93 11.26
C TYR A 96 1.25 -8.76 12.34
N MET A 97 0.63 -9.83 12.84
CA MET A 97 1.22 -10.72 13.84
C MET A 97 2.50 -11.37 13.34
N THR A 98 2.55 -11.78 12.07
CA THR A 98 3.77 -12.33 11.45
C THR A 98 4.88 -11.29 11.39
N VAL A 99 4.58 -10.06 10.96
CA VAL A 99 5.59 -8.98 10.91
C VAL A 99 6.07 -8.63 12.33
N TYR A 100 5.17 -8.58 13.31
CA TYR A 100 5.53 -8.38 14.71
C TYR A 100 6.49 -9.47 15.21
N ALA A 101 6.16 -10.74 15.00
CA ALA A 101 6.97 -11.86 15.45
C ALA A 101 8.37 -11.82 14.85
N GLN A 102 8.47 -11.47 13.56
CA GLN A 102 9.76 -11.34 12.88
C GLN A 102 10.57 -10.13 13.37
N TYR A 103 9.90 -9.02 13.70
CA TYR A 103 10.58 -7.87 14.28
C TYR A 103 11.16 -8.19 15.66
N VAL A 104 10.43 -8.91 16.50
CA VAL A 104 10.90 -9.33 17.84
C VAL A 104 12.07 -10.31 17.74
N ASP A 105 12.04 -11.23 16.79
CA ASP A 105 13.10 -12.23 16.59
C ASP A 105 14.41 -11.60 16.08
N LYS A 106 14.34 -10.70 15.09
CA LYS A 106 15.54 -10.20 14.38
C LYS A 106 15.90 -8.74 14.62
N GLY A 107 14.98 -7.92 15.12
CA GLY A 107 15.20 -6.49 15.33
C GLY A 107 15.44 -5.70 14.05
N ASP A 108 14.97 -6.21 12.89
CA ASP A 108 15.22 -5.61 11.58
C ASP A 108 14.66 -4.16 11.50
N PRO A 109 15.46 -3.16 11.10
CA PRO A 109 15.02 -1.77 11.03
C PRO A 109 13.92 -1.54 9.99
N GLY A 110 13.90 -2.34 8.91
CA GLY A 110 12.83 -2.29 7.90
C GLY A 110 11.46 -2.68 8.47
N LEU A 111 11.43 -3.72 9.32
CA LEU A 111 10.21 -4.16 9.99
C LEU A 111 9.78 -3.16 11.06
N ALA A 112 10.74 -2.50 11.73
CA ALA A 112 10.46 -1.43 12.69
C ALA A 112 9.68 -0.27 12.04
N VAL A 113 10.09 0.15 10.84
CA VAL A 113 9.42 1.21 10.08
C VAL A 113 8.01 0.78 9.70
N THR A 114 7.84 -0.46 9.22
CA THR A 114 6.51 -0.99 8.89
C THR A 114 5.60 -1.03 10.13
N LEU A 115 6.08 -1.58 11.26
CA LEU A 115 5.32 -1.57 12.52
C LEU A 115 4.94 -0.16 12.95
N SER A 116 5.87 0.79 12.85
CA SER A 116 5.61 2.18 13.20
C SER A 116 4.56 2.84 12.31
N MET A 117 4.51 2.50 11.02
CA MET A 117 3.43 2.94 10.15
C MET A 117 2.08 2.35 10.58
N PHE A 118 2.01 1.05 10.87
CA PHE A 118 0.78 0.43 11.38
C PHE A 118 0.33 1.10 12.69
N HIS A 119 1.24 1.28 13.64
CA HIS A 119 0.94 1.85 14.95
C HIS A 119 0.46 3.30 14.85
N ASN A 120 1.11 4.13 14.03
CA ASN A 120 0.71 5.52 13.82
C ASN A 120 -0.60 5.64 13.04
N LEU A 121 -0.80 4.84 11.98
CA LEU A 121 -1.96 4.96 11.10
C LEU A 121 -3.25 4.46 11.77
N LEU A 122 -3.14 3.39 12.56
CA LEU A 122 -4.27 2.74 13.23
C LEU A 122 -4.45 3.20 14.68
N HIS A 123 -3.54 4.05 15.19
CA HIS A 123 -3.50 4.45 16.60
C HIS A 123 -3.57 3.25 17.56
N CYS A 124 -2.72 2.25 17.32
CA CYS A 124 -2.64 1.01 18.08
C CYS A 124 -1.17 0.66 18.38
N CYS A 125 -0.91 -0.26 19.30
CA CYS A 125 0.47 -0.68 19.63
C CYS A 125 0.52 -2.17 19.99
N GLY A 126 1.40 -2.90 19.31
CA GLY A 126 1.72 -4.28 19.63
C GLY A 126 0.53 -5.25 19.65
N LEU A 127 0.75 -6.40 20.29
CA LEU A 127 -0.24 -7.46 20.50
C LEU A 127 -1.11 -7.22 21.73
N ILE A 128 -0.52 -6.59 22.75
CA ILE A 128 -1.13 -6.40 24.07
C ILE A 128 -1.38 -4.91 24.40
N GLY A 129 -1.34 -4.04 23.38
CA GLY A 129 -1.54 -2.61 23.55
C GLY A 129 -0.30 -1.92 24.15
N ALA A 130 -0.55 -0.88 24.94
CA ALA A 130 0.46 -0.08 25.64
C ALA A 130 1.48 -0.86 26.49
N LEU A 131 1.15 -2.10 26.87
CA LEU A 131 1.99 -2.96 27.71
C LEU A 131 3.08 -3.70 26.92
N ASP A 132 3.09 -3.61 25.59
CA ASP A 132 4.03 -4.32 24.73
C ASP A 132 5.41 -3.63 24.71
N ILE A 133 6.26 -3.97 25.67
CA ILE A 133 7.59 -3.35 25.84
C ILE A 133 8.55 -3.64 24.68
N LEU A 134 8.33 -4.73 23.93
CA LEU A 134 9.23 -5.18 22.86
C LEU A 134 9.16 -4.26 21.64
N VAL A 135 7.98 -3.68 21.38
CA VAL A 135 7.75 -2.80 20.22
C VAL A 135 7.52 -1.35 20.62
N LYS A 136 7.69 -1.01 21.89
CA LYS A 136 7.44 0.33 22.44
C LYS A 136 8.11 1.47 21.64
N LYS A 137 9.30 1.23 21.08
CA LYS A 137 10.04 2.20 20.24
C LYS A 137 9.36 2.51 18.89
N THR A 138 8.45 1.66 18.45
CA THR A 138 7.72 1.82 17.17
C THR A 138 6.32 2.37 17.38
N CYS A 139 5.84 2.49 18.61
CA CYS A 139 4.48 2.95 18.91
C CYS A 139 4.38 4.49 18.80
N PRO A 140 3.18 5.04 18.49
CA PRO A 140 2.99 6.47 18.32
C PRO A 140 3.32 7.24 19.61
N GLU A 141 4.00 8.37 19.47
CA GLU A 141 4.20 9.31 20.57
C GLU A 141 2.94 10.16 20.76
N THR A 142 1.92 9.59 21.39
CA THR A 142 0.70 10.30 21.83
C THR A 142 0.88 10.86 23.24
N GLY A 143 -0.09 11.67 23.72
CA GLY A 143 -0.06 12.17 25.09
C GLY A 143 0.10 11.02 26.11
N ILE A 144 0.68 11.31 27.28
CA ILE A 144 0.95 10.33 28.36
C ILE A 144 -0.27 9.43 28.68
N TRP A 145 -1.48 9.98 28.63
CA TRP A 145 -2.73 9.28 28.93
C TRP A 145 -3.23 8.39 27.78
N GLU A 146 -2.98 8.80 26.54
CA GLU A 146 -3.33 8.05 25.33
C GLU A 146 -2.35 6.89 25.13
N THR A 147 -1.06 7.13 25.38
CA THR A 147 -0.02 6.09 25.33
C THR A 147 -0.30 4.93 26.30
N LEU A 148 -0.98 5.19 27.43
CA LEU A 148 -1.35 4.17 28.41
C LEU A 148 -2.65 3.42 28.07
N THR A 149 -3.48 3.97 27.19
CA THR A 149 -4.77 3.40 26.76
C THR A 149 -4.75 2.87 25.32
N LEU A 150 -3.57 2.68 24.73
CA LEU A 150 -3.45 2.21 23.36
C LEU A 150 -3.95 0.76 23.22
N PRO A 151 -4.92 0.50 22.32
CA PRO A 151 -5.43 -0.84 22.08
C PRO A 151 -4.42 -1.70 21.31
N ALA A 152 -4.63 -3.02 21.38
CA ALA A 152 -3.90 -3.99 20.57
C ALA A 152 -4.22 -3.83 19.08
N CYS A 153 -3.21 -3.90 18.22
CA CYS A 153 -3.42 -3.72 16.78
C CYS A 153 -4.30 -4.78 16.11
N PRO A 154 -4.20 -6.09 16.44
CA PRO A 154 -5.05 -7.10 15.82
C PRO A 154 -6.55 -6.83 16.03
N THR A 155 -6.95 -6.37 17.21
CA THR A 155 -8.35 -6.07 17.51
C THR A 155 -8.84 -4.82 16.80
N VAL A 156 -8.00 -3.78 16.70
CA VAL A 156 -8.31 -2.59 15.90
C VAL A 156 -8.48 -2.95 14.43
N ILE A 157 -7.58 -3.77 13.88
CA ILE A 157 -7.65 -4.22 12.48
C ILE A 157 -8.98 -4.94 12.22
N LEU A 158 -9.37 -5.91 13.06
CA LEU A 158 -10.65 -6.62 12.91
C LEU A 158 -11.84 -5.65 13.01
N ASN A 159 -11.85 -4.77 14.02
CA ASN A 159 -12.91 -3.78 14.21
C ASN A 159 -13.03 -2.80 13.04
N LEU A 160 -11.94 -2.52 12.31
CA LEU A 160 -12.00 -1.65 11.14
C LEU A 160 -12.75 -2.30 9.99
N PHE A 161 -12.56 -3.60 9.76
CA PHE A 161 -13.26 -4.32 8.70
C PHE A 161 -14.70 -4.69 9.10
N GLU A 162 -14.97 -4.95 10.38
CA GLU A 162 -16.30 -5.34 10.86
C GLU A 162 -17.20 -4.11 11.15
N SER A 163 -16.72 -3.14 11.92
CA SER A 163 -17.52 -1.98 12.36
C SER A 163 -17.30 -0.73 11.51
N LYS A 164 -16.11 -0.58 10.91
CA LYS A 164 -15.73 0.60 10.11
C LYS A 164 -15.58 0.30 8.62
N ALA A 165 -16.26 -0.73 8.11
CA ALA A 165 -16.32 -1.04 6.69
C ALA A 165 -16.60 0.18 5.78
N PRO A 166 -17.46 1.17 6.15
CA PRO A 166 -17.66 2.37 5.34
C PRO A 166 -16.39 3.23 5.16
N LEU A 167 -15.47 3.22 6.13
CA LEU A 167 -14.22 3.96 6.07
C LEU A 167 -13.24 3.29 5.10
N VAL A 168 -13.15 1.95 5.17
CA VAL A 168 -12.39 1.15 4.20
C VAL A 168 -12.96 1.32 2.79
N MET A 169 -14.28 1.27 2.64
CA MET A 169 -14.96 1.55 1.37
C MET A 169 -14.70 2.97 0.86
N GLY A 170 -14.66 3.95 1.75
CA GLY A 170 -14.31 5.32 1.42
C GLY A 170 -12.89 5.45 0.86
N LEU A 171 -11.94 4.64 1.34
CA LEU A 171 -10.57 4.60 0.80
C LEU A 171 -10.57 4.12 -0.66
N PHE A 172 -11.19 2.96 -0.94
CA PHE A 172 -11.30 2.40 -2.30
C PHE A 172 -12.07 3.32 -3.27
N LEU A 173 -13.12 3.98 -2.79
CA LEU A 173 -13.88 4.92 -3.61
C LEU A 173 -13.08 6.20 -3.89
N GLY A 174 -12.34 6.69 -2.90
CA GLY A 174 -11.48 7.86 -3.02
C GLY A 174 -10.34 7.65 -4.00
N THR A 175 -9.65 6.50 -3.92
CA THR A 175 -8.60 6.12 -4.88
C THR A 175 -9.18 5.95 -6.29
N ALA A 176 -10.33 5.30 -6.44
CA ALA A 176 -11.01 5.18 -7.74
C ALA A 176 -11.37 6.55 -8.33
N ALA A 177 -11.88 7.49 -7.53
CA ALA A 177 -12.19 8.85 -7.99
C ALA A 177 -10.92 9.60 -8.45
N MET A 178 -9.81 9.43 -7.74
CA MET A 178 -8.52 10.01 -8.14
C MET A 178 -8.01 9.44 -9.47
N LEU A 179 -8.12 8.11 -9.66
CA LEU A 179 -7.74 7.45 -10.92
C LEU A 179 -8.61 7.92 -12.10
N ILE A 180 -9.92 8.05 -11.90
CA ILE A 180 -10.85 8.56 -12.93
C ILE A 180 -10.51 10.01 -13.29
N THR A 181 -10.24 10.84 -12.28
CA THR A 181 -9.87 12.25 -12.50
C THR A 181 -8.58 12.34 -13.32
N ALA A 182 -7.57 11.52 -13.00
CA ALA A 182 -6.33 11.45 -13.76
C ALA A 182 -6.57 11.02 -15.23
N LEU A 183 -7.44 10.03 -15.47
CA LEU A 183 -7.83 9.61 -16.82
C LEU A 183 -8.48 10.73 -17.63
N VAL A 184 -9.35 11.51 -17.01
CA VAL A 184 -10.00 12.67 -17.65
C VAL A 184 -8.94 13.72 -18.00
N CYS A 185 -8.05 14.06 -17.07
CA CYS A 185 -6.95 14.99 -17.33
C CYS A 185 -6.04 14.52 -18.47
N CYS A 186 -5.67 13.23 -18.50
CA CYS A 186 -4.89 12.66 -19.59
C CYS A 186 -5.60 12.70 -20.92
N SER A 187 -6.90 12.43 -20.93
CA SER A 187 -7.73 12.51 -22.14
C SER A 187 -7.78 13.93 -22.70
N ILE A 188 -7.84 14.95 -21.83
CA ILE A 188 -7.78 16.36 -22.24
C ILE A 188 -6.39 16.69 -22.78
N LEU A 189 -5.32 16.29 -22.08
CA LEU A 189 -3.94 16.55 -22.50
C LEU A 189 -3.62 15.90 -23.86
N MET A 190 -4.02 14.65 -24.08
CA MET A 190 -3.89 13.98 -25.39
C MET A 190 -4.59 14.76 -26.51
N LYS A 191 -5.79 15.29 -26.25
CA LYS A 191 -6.52 16.11 -27.24
C LYS A 191 -5.78 17.41 -27.55
N GLN A 192 -5.19 18.06 -26.54
CA GLN A 192 -4.40 19.29 -26.74
C GLN A 192 -3.14 19.01 -27.57
N ILE A 193 -2.37 17.99 -27.22
CA ILE A 193 -1.16 17.58 -27.97
C ILE A 193 -1.51 17.27 -29.43
N LYS A 194 -2.58 16.50 -29.67
CA LYS A 194 -3.02 16.18 -31.04
C LYS A 194 -3.36 17.43 -31.84
N LYS A 195 -4.02 18.41 -31.21
CA LYS A 195 -4.36 19.68 -31.84
C LYS A 195 -3.10 20.48 -32.17
N SER A 196 -2.14 20.59 -31.25
CA SER A 196 -0.88 21.31 -31.43
C SER A 196 -0.07 20.75 -32.61
N HIS A 197 0.06 19.43 -32.72
CA HIS A 197 0.74 18.78 -33.85
C HIS A 197 0.05 19.01 -35.20
N LEU A 198 -1.29 19.06 -35.24
CA LEU A 198 -2.04 19.32 -36.48
C LEU A 198 -1.92 20.78 -36.93
N SER A 199 -1.67 21.71 -36.00
CA SER A 199 -1.52 23.14 -36.28
C SER A 199 -0.08 23.60 -36.58
N ALA A 200 0.92 22.74 -36.44
CA ALA A 200 2.30 23.09 -36.74
C ALA A 200 2.50 23.20 -38.28
N PRO A 201 3.04 24.31 -38.79
CA PRO A 201 3.30 24.45 -40.23
C PRO A 201 4.37 23.44 -40.67
N MET A 202 4.10 22.77 -41.79
CA MET A 202 5.06 21.89 -42.45
C MET A 202 6.13 22.77 -43.11
N TYR A 203 7.30 22.89 -42.48
CA TYR A 203 8.50 23.46 -43.10
C TYR A 203 9.52 22.34 -43.36
#